data_AF-A0A8J3E265-F1
#
_entry.id   AF-A0A8J3E265-F1
#
_cell.length_a   1.000
_cell.length_b   1.000
_cell.length_c   1.000
_cell.angle_alpha   90.00
_cell.angle_beta   90.00
_cell.angle_gamma   90.00
#
_symmetry.space_group_name_H-M   'P 1'
#
loop_
_entity.id
_entity.type
_entity.pdbx_description
1 polymer ?
#
loop_
_entity_poly.entity_id
_entity_poly.type
_entity_poly.pdbx_seq_one_letter_code
_entity_poly.pdbx_strand_id
1 'polypeptide(L)'
;MRKPASSDLFVRIGAGDAAAQDEVLAGLQLSYAGLIYAVLEAIRAHEMTEHNRFLILAIEDRPFYVQCMFYDEDQWLHCEAASGAYDNWSPTKELTAALASLGYDVTKPDENYSVERLIADEDSLMDIASLLVETLYRAYGLGLDMRLIYEAPFVPGRDLEALIHSVFAPLIR
;
A
#
# COMPACT_ATOMS: atom_id res chain seq x y z
N MET A 1 -55.10 16.72 24.10
CA MET A 1 -54.19 16.76 22.94
C MET A 1 -52.77 16.47 23.43
N ARG A 2 -52.23 15.27 23.17
CA ARG A 2 -50.85 14.89 23.49
C ARG A 2 -50.00 15.00 22.21
N LYS A 3 -48.93 15.79 22.23
CA LYS A 3 -47.85 15.75 21.25
C LYS A 3 -47.11 14.41 21.41
N PRO A 4 -46.80 13.64 20.35
CA PRO A 4 -45.76 12.64 20.44
C PRO A 4 -44.39 13.34 20.37
N ALA A 5 -43.51 12.97 21.29
CA ALA A 5 -42.10 13.30 21.23
C ALA A 5 -41.48 12.53 20.05
N SER A 6 -40.78 13.25 19.18
CA SER A 6 -39.96 12.65 18.14
C SER A 6 -38.71 12.09 18.81
N SER A 7 -38.51 10.78 18.70
CA SER A 7 -37.31 10.10 19.19
C SER A 7 -36.16 10.41 18.24
N ASP A 8 -35.17 11.14 18.73
CA ASP A 8 -33.90 11.33 18.03
C ASP A 8 -33.13 10.01 18.01
N LEU A 9 -33.17 9.33 16.86
CA LEU A 9 -32.28 8.23 16.53
C LEU A 9 -30.93 8.82 16.10
N PHE A 10 -30.09 9.19 17.07
CA PHE A 10 -28.68 9.44 16.81
C PHE A 10 -27.98 8.10 16.60
N VAL A 11 -27.73 7.75 15.33
CA VAL A 11 -26.84 6.65 14.99
C VAL A 11 -25.43 7.05 15.42
N ARG A 12 -24.95 6.46 16.51
CA ARG A 12 -23.55 6.53 16.95
C ARG A 12 -22.68 5.68 16.02
N ILE A 13 -22.44 6.15 14.80
CA ILE A 13 -21.27 5.73 14.00
C ILE A 13 -20.17 6.72 14.37
N GLY A 14 -19.02 6.30 14.90
CA GLY A 14 -17.94 7.30 15.05
C GLY A 14 -16.80 7.08 16.05
N ALA A 15 -16.61 5.91 16.66
CA ALA A 15 -15.39 5.68 17.45
C ALA A 15 -14.94 4.23 17.44
N GLY A 16 -15.88 3.29 17.60
CA GLY A 16 -15.57 1.85 17.55
C GLY A 16 -15.02 1.41 16.19
N ASP A 17 -15.63 1.89 15.11
CA ASP A 17 -15.21 1.52 13.75
C ASP A 17 -13.88 2.12 13.34
N ALA A 18 -13.53 3.31 13.86
CA ALA A 18 -12.23 3.93 13.59
C ALA A 18 -11.12 3.21 14.37
N ALA A 19 -11.33 2.94 15.66
CA ALA A 19 -10.37 2.20 16.47
C ALA A 19 -10.11 0.77 15.93
N ALA A 20 -11.16 0.09 15.46
CA ALA A 20 -11.01 -1.23 14.82
C ALA A 20 -10.24 -1.15 13.48
N GLN A 21 -10.48 -0.11 12.68
CA GLN A 21 -9.71 0.12 11.45
C GLN A 21 -8.23 0.40 11.74
N ASP A 22 -7.94 1.18 12.79
CA ASP A 22 -6.58 1.47 13.22
C ASP A 22 -5.86 0.19 13.73
N GLU A 23 -6.57 -0.70 14.43
CA GLU A 23 -6.02 -1.98 14.88
C GLU A 23 -5.71 -2.92 13.70
N VAL A 24 -6.60 -2.98 12.70
CA VAL A 24 -6.37 -3.77 11.48
C VAL A 24 -5.17 -3.21 10.71
N LEU A 25 -5.10 -1.90 10.50
CA LEU A 25 -3.98 -1.26 9.82
C LEU A 25 -2.67 -1.52 10.57
N ALA A 26 -2.65 -1.38 11.90
CA ALA A 26 -1.48 -1.67 12.71
C ALA A 26 -1.02 -3.14 12.58
N GLY A 27 -1.97 -4.09 12.55
CA GLY A 27 -1.67 -5.50 12.31
C GLY A 27 -1.08 -5.76 10.92
N LEU A 28 -1.62 -5.11 9.88
CA LEU A 28 -1.10 -5.20 8.51
C LEU A 28 0.30 -4.58 8.40
N GLN A 29 0.52 -3.41 9.02
CA GLN A 29 1.84 -2.76 9.04
C GLN A 29 2.87 -3.64 9.74
N LEU A 30 2.54 -4.23 10.89
CA LEU A 30 3.42 -5.16 11.59
C LEU A 30 3.75 -6.40 10.75
N SER A 31 2.81 -6.86 9.92
CA SER A 31 2.98 -8.05 9.09
C SER A 31 3.81 -7.78 7.82
N TYR A 32 3.62 -6.62 7.19
CA TYR A 32 4.11 -6.38 5.82
C TYR A 32 5.11 -5.24 5.66
N ALA A 33 5.07 -4.18 6.47
CA ALA A 33 5.89 -2.99 6.23
C ALA A 33 7.40 -3.31 6.27
N GLY A 34 7.85 -4.10 7.25
CA GLY A 34 9.25 -4.52 7.35
C GLY A 34 9.72 -5.40 6.18
N LEU A 35 8.82 -6.21 5.60
CA LEU A 35 9.14 -7.06 4.44
C LEU A 35 9.25 -6.22 3.17
N ILE A 36 8.30 -5.30 2.97
CA ILE A 36 8.32 -4.36 1.84
C ILE A 36 9.57 -3.48 1.91
N TYR A 37 9.90 -2.97 3.10
CA TYR A 37 11.14 -2.23 3.34
C TYR A 37 12.37 -3.06 2.93
N ALA A 38 12.45 -4.33 3.34
CA ALA A 38 13.58 -5.19 2.98
C ALA A 38 13.69 -5.42 1.46
N VAL A 39 12.57 -5.51 0.74
CA VAL A 39 12.57 -5.61 -0.73
C VAL A 39 13.06 -4.30 -1.36
N LEU A 40 12.60 -3.15 -0.87
CA LEU A 40 13.05 -1.83 -1.35
C LEU A 40 14.54 -1.64 -1.13
N GLU A 41 15.06 -1.98 0.06
CA GLU A 41 16.50 -1.96 0.35
C GLU A 41 17.28 -2.91 -0.57
N ALA A 42 16.77 -4.12 -0.82
CA ALA A 42 17.41 -5.07 -1.72
C ALA A 42 17.51 -4.53 -3.16
N ILE A 43 16.50 -3.80 -3.64
CA ILE A 43 16.55 -3.12 -4.95
C ILE A 43 17.63 -2.03 -4.96
N ARG A 44 17.69 -1.19 -3.91
CA ARG A 44 18.70 -0.12 -3.78
C ARG A 44 20.12 -0.67 -3.77
N ALA A 45 20.36 -1.74 -3.04
CA ALA A 45 21.68 -2.34 -2.86
C ALA A 45 22.27 -2.99 -4.13
N HIS A 46 21.47 -3.22 -5.17
CA HIS A 46 21.91 -3.89 -6.39
C HIS A 46 21.99 -2.93 -7.57
N GLU A 47 23.09 -2.98 -8.32
CA GLU A 47 23.23 -2.27 -9.58
C GLU A 47 22.29 -2.91 -10.62
N MET A 48 21.32 -2.13 -11.09
CA MET A 48 20.33 -2.56 -12.08
C MET A 48 20.10 -1.45 -13.08
N THR A 49 19.71 -1.81 -14.30
CA THR A 49 19.19 -0.83 -15.25
C THR A 49 17.94 -0.17 -14.66
N GLU A 50 17.76 1.14 -14.88
CA GLU A 50 16.64 1.92 -14.34
C GLU A 50 15.27 1.22 -14.52
N HIS A 51 15.03 0.61 -15.68
CA HIS A 51 13.78 -0.12 -15.99
C HIS A 51 13.49 -1.35 -15.11
N ASN A 52 14.47 -1.85 -14.35
CA ASN A 52 14.30 -2.99 -13.46
C ASN A 52 14.29 -2.59 -11.98
N ARG A 53 14.33 -1.29 -11.65
CA ARG A 53 14.36 -0.77 -10.28
C ARG A 53 12.95 -0.48 -9.77
N PHE A 54 12.12 -1.51 -9.68
CA PHE A 54 10.74 -1.36 -9.24
C PHE A 54 10.27 -2.47 -8.30
N LEU A 55 9.20 -2.14 -7.57
CA LEU A 55 8.42 -3.05 -6.75
C LEU A 55 6.95 -2.89 -7.13
N ILE A 56 6.28 -3.98 -7.49
CA ILE A 56 4.82 -4.05 -7.60
C ILE A 56 4.29 -4.89 -6.45
N LEU A 57 3.24 -4.42 -5.81
CA LEU A 57 2.50 -5.11 -4.75
C LEU A 57 1.05 -5.25 -5.18
N ALA A 58 0.49 -6.44 -5.03
CA ALA A 58 -0.91 -6.71 -5.33
C ALA A 58 -1.54 -7.61 -4.27
N ILE A 59 -2.85 -7.50 -4.11
CA ILE A 59 -3.63 -8.45 -3.33
C ILE A 59 -3.90 -9.66 -4.24
N GLU A 60 -3.58 -10.87 -3.77
CA GLU A 60 -3.79 -12.11 -4.54
C GLU A 60 -5.26 -12.19 -5.01
N ASP A 61 -5.46 -12.58 -6.27
CA ASP A 61 -6.77 -12.68 -6.94
C ASP A 61 -7.59 -11.38 -7.03
N ARG A 62 -6.95 -10.21 -6.89
CA ARG A 62 -7.56 -8.89 -7.13
C ARG A 62 -6.86 -8.13 -8.26
N PRO A 63 -7.57 -7.30 -9.03
CA PRO A 63 -6.99 -6.49 -10.09
C PRO A 63 -6.32 -5.21 -9.56
N PHE A 64 -6.08 -5.10 -8.25
CA PHE A 64 -5.57 -3.89 -7.63
C PHE A 64 -4.11 -4.06 -7.28
N TYR A 65 -3.32 -3.05 -7.63
CA TYR A 65 -1.91 -3.04 -7.34
C TYR A 65 -1.45 -1.62 -6.95
N VAL A 66 -0.32 -1.59 -6.25
CA VAL A 66 0.50 -0.41 -6.05
C VAL A 66 1.87 -0.75 -6.58
N GLN A 67 2.46 0.13 -7.39
CA GLN A 67 3.82 -0.04 -7.89
C GLN A 67 4.67 1.16 -7.50
N CYS A 68 5.95 0.96 -7.29
CA CYS A 68 6.91 2.02 -7.06
C CYS A 68 8.17 1.77 -7.86
N MET A 69 8.75 2.82 -8.42
CA MET A 69 9.98 2.78 -9.20
C MET A 69 10.96 3.82 -8.68
N PHE A 70 12.22 3.41 -8.51
CA PHE A 70 13.30 4.31 -8.13
C PHE A 70 13.70 5.17 -9.33
N TYR A 71 13.99 6.45 -9.07
CA TYR A 71 14.56 7.35 -10.06
C TYR A 71 15.50 8.36 -9.37
N ASP A 72 16.21 9.15 -10.18
CA ASP A 72 17.14 10.19 -9.70
C ASP A 72 18.17 9.62 -8.71
N GLU A 73 18.93 8.61 -9.16
CA GLU A 73 19.98 7.95 -8.37
C GLU A 73 19.48 7.39 -7.01
N ASP A 74 18.28 6.80 -7.00
CA ASP A 74 17.59 6.26 -5.82
C ASP A 74 17.28 7.27 -4.71
N GLN A 75 17.26 8.56 -5.04
CA GLN A 75 16.84 9.61 -4.10
C GLN A 75 15.32 9.73 -4.04
N TRP A 76 14.61 9.23 -5.06
CA TRP A 76 13.16 9.34 -5.14
C TRP A 76 12.49 8.04 -5.55
N LEU A 77 11.25 7.89 -5.09
CA LEU A 77 10.31 6.85 -5.52
C LEU A 77 9.09 7.49 -6.14
N HIS A 78 8.82 7.12 -7.39
CA HIS A 78 7.56 7.35 -8.07
C HIS A 78 6.65 6.16 -7.79
N CYS A 79 5.57 6.38 -7.04
CA CYS A 79 4.62 5.33 -6.70
C CYS A 79 3.28 5.56 -7.39
N GLU A 80 2.71 4.53 -7.99
CA GLU A 80 1.43 4.54 -8.66
C GLU A 80 0.46 3.54 -8.01
N ALA A 81 -0.80 3.94 -7.91
CA ALA A 81 -1.91 3.12 -7.48
C ALA A 81 -2.86 2.92 -8.66
N ALA A 82 -3.25 1.67 -8.92
CA ALA A 82 -4.16 1.30 -10.00
C ALA A 82 -5.46 2.13 -9.99
N SER A 83 -5.74 2.82 -11.09
CA SER A 83 -6.97 3.61 -11.28
C SER A 83 -8.07 2.87 -12.02
N GLY A 84 -7.73 1.75 -12.67
CA GLY A 84 -8.61 1.01 -13.56
C GLY A 84 -8.65 1.50 -15.00
N ALA A 85 -7.91 2.57 -15.33
CA ALA A 85 -7.75 3.09 -16.69
C ALA A 85 -7.33 2.01 -17.70
N TYR A 86 -6.55 1.02 -17.27
CA TYR A 86 -6.03 -0.06 -18.11
C TYR A 86 -6.81 -1.38 -18.01
N ASP A 87 -7.75 -1.51 -17.06
CA ASP A 87 -8.39 -2.78 -16.69
C ASP A 87 -9.93 -2.76 -16.77
N ASN A 88 -10.51 -1.80 -17.51
CA ASN A 88 -11.95 -1.67 -17.74
C ASN A 88 -12.82 -1.63 -16.46
N TRP A 89 -12.28 -1.09 -15.35
CA TRP A 89 -13.05 -0.78 -14.15
C TRP A 89 -12.92 0.70 -13.82
N SER A 90 -13.89 1.23 -13.06
CA SER A 90 -13.89 2.62 -12.63
C SER A 90 -13.79 2.69 -11.10
N PRO A 91 -12.94 3.57 -10.56
CA PRO A 91 -12.79 3.69 -9.13
C PRO A 91 -14.03 4.30 -8.49
N THR A 92 -14.35 3.84 -7.29
CA THR A 92 -15.42 4.44 -6.48
C THR A 92 -14.95 5.78 -5.91
N LYS A 93 -15.88 6.64 -5.51
CA LYS A 93 -15.53 7.93 -4.89
C LYS A 93 -14.77 7.74 -3.59
N GLU A 94 -15.12 6.70 -2.83
CA GLU A 94 -14.50 6.34 -1.57
C GLU A 94 -13.04 5.92 -1.77
N LEU A 95 -12.76 5.10 -2.79
CA LEU A 95 -11.40 4.69 -3.16
C LEU A 95 -10.56 5.91 -3.56
N THR A 96 -11.07 6.74 -4.47
CA THR A 96 -10.37 7.95 -4.90
C THR A 96 -10.12 8.93 -3.74
N ALA A 97 -11.08 9.08 -2.82
CA ALA A 97 -10.91 9.91 -1.63
C ALA A 97 -9.84 9.35 -0.67
N ALA A 98 -9.79 8.02 -0.49
CA ALA A 98 -8.76 7.37 0.31
C ALA A 98 -7.36 7.63 -0.28
N LEU A 99 -7.17 7.45 -1.59
CA LEU A 99 -5.90 7.72 -2.26
C LEU A 99 -5.51 9.20 -2.15
N ALA A 100 -6.45 10.12 -2.36
CA ALA A 100 -6.19 11.54 -2.19
C ALA A 100 -5.76 11.88 -0.75
N SER A 101 -6.33 11.25 0.27
CA SER A 101 -5.92 11.46 1.67
C SER A 101 -4.51 10.95 1.98
N LEU A 102 -4.01 9.99 1.21
CA LEU A 102 -2.65 9.46 1.27
C LEU A 102 -1.65 10.29 0.41
N GLY A 103 -2.15 11.33 -0.24
CA GLY A 103 -1.34 12.28 -1.02
C GLY A 103 -1.13 11.88 -2.48
N TYR A 104 -1.86 10.88 -3.00
CA TYR A 104 -1.84 10.58 -4.43
C TYR A 104 -2.55 11.68 -5.23
N ASP A 105 -1.98 12.03 -6.38
CA ASP A 105 -2.65 12.86 -7.38
C ASP A 105 -3.72 12.02 -8.08
N VAL A 106 -4.97 12.35 -7.76
CA VAL A 106 -6.16 11.68 -8.31
C VAL A 106 -6.83 12.47 -9.45
N THR A 107 -6.20 13.54 -9.92
CA THR A 107 -6.81 14.44 -10.91
C THR A 107 -6.77 13.91 -12.35
N LYS A 108 -6.01 12.84 -12.59
CA LYS A 108 -5.83 12.19 -13.89
C LYS A 108 -6.46 10.78 -13.91
N PRO A 109 -7.77 10.66 -14.17
CA PRO A 109 -8.45 9.36 -14.14
C PRO A 109 -8.10 8.42 -15.30
N ASP A 110 -7.48 8.94 -16.37
CA ASP A 110 -7.05 8.17 -17.55
C ASP A 110 -5.63 7.58 -17.41
N GLU A 111 -4.98 7.81 -16.26
CA GLU A 111 -3.67 7.29 -15.87
C GLU A 111 -3.80 6.63 -14.50
N ASN A 112 -2.76 5.95 -14.01
CA ASN A 112 -2.72 5.55 -12.60
C ASN A 112 -2.57 6.78 -11.70
N TYR A 113 -3.03 6.66 -10.46
CA TYR A 113 -2.88 7.72 -9.47
C TYR A 113 -1.48 7.69 -8.89
N SER A 114 -0.76 8.81 -8.92
CA SER A 114 0.66 8.81 -8.60
C SER A 114 1.01 9.65 -7.39
N VAL A 115 2.12 9.31 -6.76
CA VAL A 115 2.68 10.04 -5.64
C VAL A 115 4.20 9.94 -5.64
N GLU A 116 4.87 11.07 -5.40
CA GLU A 116 6.32 11.11 -5.26
C GLU A 116 6.73 11.07 -3.79
N ARG A 117 7.82 10.36 -3.50
CA ARG A 117 8.42 10.27 -2.17
C ARG A 117 9.93 10.42 -2.24
N LEU A 118 10.45 11.35 -1.45
CA LEU A 118 11.88 11.52 -1.25
C LEU A 118 12.39 10.46 -0.26
N ILE A 119 13.53 9.85 -0.58
CA ILE A 119 14.27 8.96 0.30
C ILE A 119 15.42 9.76 0.92
N ALA A 120 15.14 10.44 2.03
CA ALA A 120 16.16 11.24 2.72
C ALA A 120 17.09 10.36 3.56
N ASP A 121 16.56 9.27 4.10
CA ASP A 121 17.22 8.35 5.03
C ASP A 121 16.48 6.99 5.06
N GLU A 122 16.93 6.09 5.93
CA GLU A 122 16.31 4.77 6.13
C GLU A 122 14.88 4.86 6.66
N ASP A 123 14.60 5.84 7.54
CA ASP A 123 13.27 6.07 8.10
C ASP A 123 12.27 6.46 7.00
N SER A 124 12.70 7.30 6.05
CA SER A 124 11.91 7.67 4.88
C SER A 124 11.49 6.45 4.06
N LEU A 125 12.36 5.44 3.94
CA LEU A 125 12.04 4.24 3.18
C LEU A 125 11.05 3.32 3.93
N MET A 126 11.14 3.26 5.26
CA MET A 126 10.15 2.58 6.10
C MET A 126 8.78 3.27 6.05
N ASP A 127 8.76 4.61 6.03
CA ASP A 127 7.54 5.40 5.86
C ASP A 127 6.89 5.11 4.50
N ILE A 128 7.70 4.98 3.44
CA ILE A 128 7.21 4.58 2.12
C ILE A 128 6.64 3.15 2.16
N ALA A 129 7.33 2.20 2.76
CA ALA A 129 6.82 0.84 2.92
C ALA A 129 5.47 0.80 3.65
N SER A 130 5.34 1.61 4.71
CA SER A 130 4.09 1.77 5.47
C SER A 130 2.97 2.41 4.64
N LEU A 131 3.30 3.41 3.82
CA LEU A 131 2.36 4.00 2.85
C LEU A 131 1.82 2.95 1.89
N LEU A 132 2.66 2.04 1.36
CA LEU A 132 2.18 1.02 0.41
C LEU A 132 1.17 0.08 1.07
N VAL A 133 1.42 -0.35 2.31
CA VAL A 133 0.46 -1.16 3.09
C VAL A 133 -0.83 -0.38 3.34
N GLU A 134 -0.73 0.88 3.74
CA GLU A 134 -1.90 1.72 4.01
C GLU A 134 -2.72 1.99 2.75
N THR A 135 -2.07 2.17 1.60
CA THR A 135 -2.74 2.27 0.29
C THR A 135 -3.52 1.00 -0.02
N LEU A 136 -2.88 -0.17 0.09
CA LEU A 136 -3.53 -1.48 -0.14
C LEU A 136 -4.72 -1.69 0.81
N TYR A 137 -4.61 -1.25 2.06
CA TYR A 137 -5.70 -1.31 3.04
C TYR A 137 -6.84 -0.35 2.73
N ARG A 138 -6.57 0.96 2.71
CA ARG A 138 -7.60 1.99 2.67
C ARG A 138 -8.27 2.10 1.30
N ALA A 139 -7.50 1.93 0.22
CA ALA A 139 -8.03 2.06 -1.14
C ALA A 139 -8.54 0.73 -1.70
N TYR A 140 -7.84 -0.37 -1.43
CA TYR A 140 -8.10 -1.67 -2.06
C TYR A 140 -8.67 -2.73 -1.12
N GLY A 141 -8.82 -2.42 0.17
CA GLY A 141 -9.50 -3.27 1.14
C GLY A 141 -8.72 -4.51 1.56
N LEU A 142 -7.38 -4.42 1.60
CA LEU A 142 -6.52 -5.49 2.11
C LEU A 142 -6.98 -5.94 3.52
N GLY A 143 -7.31 -7.21 3.67
CA GLY A 143 -7.64 -7.81 4.97
C GLY A 143 -6.45 -8.52 5.61
N LEU A 144 -6.54 -8.83 6.91
CA LEU A 144 -5.54 -9.63 7.64
C LEU A 144 -5.48 -11.09 7.16
N ASP A 145 -6.53 -11.58 6.52
CA ASP A 145 -6.65 -12.94 5.97
C ASP A 145 -6.34 -13.00 4.47
N MET A 146 -5.96 -11.86 3.86
CA MET A 146 -5.60 -11.76 2.46
C MET A 146 -4.09 -11.81 2.29
N ARG A 147 -3.66 -12.38 1.17
CA ARG A 147 -2.25 -12.52 0.83
C ARG A 147 -1.79 -11.41 -0.08
N LEU A 148 -0.65 -10.81 0.26
CA LEU A 148 0.07 -9.91 -0.64
C LEU A 148 1.08 -10.69 -1.47
N ILE A 149 1.02 -10.46 -2.77
CA ILE A 149 2.03 -10.90 -3.72
C ILE A 149 2.86 -9.70 -4.17
N TYR A 150 4.10 -9.97 -4.57
CA TYR A 150 4.99 -8.93 -5.07
C TYR A 150 5.68 -9.35 -6.37
N GLU A 151 6.07 -8.35 -7.15
CA GLU A 151 6.99 -8.50 -8.27
C GLU A 151 8.11 -7.48 -8.12
N ALA A 152 9.34 -7.98 -8.05
CA ALA A 152 10.56 -7.18 -8.07
C ALA A 152 11.62 -7.97 -8.83
N PRO A 153 12.20 -7.46 -9.94
CA PRO A 153 13.05 -8.26 -10.83
C PRO A 153 14.26 -8.93 -10.16
N PHE A 154 14.75 -8.37 -9.05
CA PHE A 154 15.94 -8.87 -8.36
C PHE A 154 15.66 -9.72 -7.10
N VAL A 155 14.43 -9.71 -6.59
CA VAL A 155 14.09 -10.47 -5.38
C VAL A 155 13.21 -11.65 -5.81
N PRO A 156 13.80 -12.78 -6.24
CA PRO A 156 13.05 -13.89 -6.80
C PRO A 156 12.06 -14.46 -5.78
N GLY A 157 10.79 -14.40 -6.14
CA GLY A 157 9.66 -14.81 -5.32
C GLY A 157 8.38 -14.16 -5.85
N ARG A 158 7.23 -14.60 -5.33
CA ARG A 158 5.93 -13.95 -5.56
C ARG A 158 5.15 -13.76 -4.27
N ASP A 159 5.72 -14.16 -3.14
CA ASP A 159 5.05 -14.24 -1.86
C ASP A 159 5.91 -13.56 -0.80
N LEU A 160 5.39 -12.47 -0.23
CA LEU A 160 6.07 -11.70 0.82
C LEU A 160 6.29 -12.54 2.07
N GLU A 161 5.35 -13.43 2.43
CA GLU A 161 5.50 -14.28 3.62
C GLU A 161 6.59 -15.33 3.43
N ALA A 162 6.74 -15.85 2.21
CA ALA A 162 7.84 -16.75 1.87
C ALA A 162 9.22 -16.06 1.94
N LEU A 163 9.27 -14.74 1.78
CA LEU A 163 10.50 -13.95 1.90
C LEU A 163 11.10 -14.01 3.31
N ILE A 164 10.26 -14.14 4.35
CA ILE A 164 10.70 -14.31 5.74
C ILE A 164 11.65 -15.50 5.86
N HIS A 165 11.32 -16.60 5.17
CA HIS A 165 12.10 -17.84 5.24
C HIS A 165 13.37 -17.82 4.40
N SER A 166 13.44 -16.99 3.34
CA SER A 166 14.62 -16.94 2.46
C SER A 166 15.65 -15.88 2.87
N VAL A 167 15.20 -14.73 3.38
CA VAL A 167 16.07 -13.59 3.73
C VAL A 167 16.60 -13.67 5.16
N PHE A 168 15.83 -14.23 6.12
CA PHE A 168 16.25 -14.30 7.53
C PHE A 168 16.84 -15.64 7.99
N ALA A 169 16.75 -16.70 7.17
CA ALA A 169 17.38 -17.99 7.49
C ALA A 169 18.92 -17.97 7.65
N PRO A 170 19.71 -17.10 6.98
CA PRO A 170 21.16 -17.06 7.18
C PRO A 170 21.61 -16.41 8.49
N LEU A 171 20.73 -15.69 9.20
CA LEU A 171 21.07 -14.91 10.40
C LEU A 171 20.80 -15.65 11.73
N ILE A 172 20.32 -16.90 11.67
CA ILE A 172 20.09 -17.77 12.85
C ILE A 172 20.99 -19.01 12.77
N ARG A 173 22.29 -18.80 12.54
CA ARG A 173 23.33 -19.84 12.71
C ARG A 173 24.51 -19.31 13.50
#